data_AF-A0A2Z6UJK5-F1
#
_entry.id   AF-A0A2Z6UJK5-F1
#
_cell.length_a   1.000
_cell.length_b   1.000
_cell.length_c   1.000
_cell.angle_alpha   90.00
_cell.angle_beta   90.00
_cell.angle_gamma   90.00
#
_symmetry.space_group_name_H-M   'P 1'
#
loop_
_entity.id
_entity.type
_entity.pdbx_description
1 polymer ?
#
loop_
_entity_poly.entity_id
_entity_poly.type
_entity_poly.pdbx_seq_one_letter_code
_entity_poly.pdbx_strand_id
1 'polypeptide(L)'
;MNKLINIVLSGLLWRRYKFLLVSLVITVISMVIVGQIHQDYLSYNALLEEPKHVGLSFALKWLIWIGSVILFLGVNHWYNQKKQAEKELDSGGTNTALKKLLGRLQVTSTDEKSEQPQKKGQPKDPFEALRSKDKLRSYADVIIEKKQSND
;
A
#
# COMPACT_ATOMS: atom_id res chain seq x y z
N MET A 1 8.76 -34.32 27.64
CA MET A 1 8.55 -33.14 26.77
C MET A 1 7.68 -33.56 25.60
N ASN A 2 6.48 -33.00 25.49
CA ASN A 2 5.40 -33.58 24.69
C ASN A 2 5.64 -33.35 23.19
N LYS A 3 6.03 -34.41 22.47
CA LYS A 3 6.27 -34.41 21.01
C LYS A 3 5.06 -33.89 20.21
N LEU A 4 3.86 -34.10 20.73
CA LEU A 4 2.60 -33.58 20.19
C LEU A 4 2.53 -32.05 20.20
N ILE A 5 3.04 -31.40 21.25
CA ILE A 5 3.06 -29.94 21.36
C ILE A 5 3.92 -29.34 20.22
N ASN A 6 5.08 -29.94 19.94
CA ASN A 6 5.98 -29.49 18.89
C ASN A 6 5.37 -29.66 17.49
N ILE A 7 4.67 -30.76 17.24
CA ILE A 7 3.98 -30.99 15.96
C ILE A 7 2.85 -29.99 15.73
N VAL A 8 2.03 -29.72 16.75
CA VAL A 8 0.93 -28.75 16.66
C VAL A 8 1.49 -27.34 16.48
N LEU A 9 2.51 -26.95 17.24
CA LEU A 9 3.20 -25.67 17.10
C LEU A 9 3.82 -25.51 15.72
N SER A 10 4.59 -26.49 15.23
CA SER A 10 5.16 -26.45 13.87
C SER A 10 4.07 -26.34 12.80
N GLY A 11 2.96 -27.05 12.93
CA GLY A 11 1.82 -26.94 12.01
C GLY A 11 1.14 -25.56 12.04
N LEU A 12 0.95 -24.97 13.22
CA LEU A 12 0.38 -23.63 13.41
C LEU A 12 1.30 -22.53 12.88
N LEU A 13 2.60 -22.64 13.15
CA LEU A 13 3.63 -21.75 12.62
C LEU A 13 3.64 -21.80 11.09
N TRP A 14 3.58 -22.99 10.50
CA TRP A 14 3.54 -23.15 9.04
C TRP A 14 2.30 -22.50 8.41
N ARG A 15 1.10 -22.73 8.97
CA ARG A 15 -0.15 -22.21 8.42
C ARG A 15 -0.20 -20.68 8.43
N ARG A 16 0.34 -20.03 9.46
CA ARG A 16 0.29 -18.56 9.61
C ARG A 16 1.50 -17.85 9.02
N TYR A 17 2.70 -18.44 9.10
CA TYR A 17 3.98 -17.80 8.80
C TYR A 17 4.76 -18.47 7.67
N LYS A 18 4.14 -19.31 6.82
CA LYS A 18 4.78 -19.97 5.67
C LYS A 18 5.76 -19.09 4.89
N PHE A 19 5.38 -17.85 4.58
CA PHE A 19 6.23 -16.94 3.83
C PHE A 19 7.48 -16.51 4.61
N LEU A 20 7.31 -16.15 5.89
CA LEU A 20 8.41 -15.75 6.78
C LEU A 20 9.37 -16.91 7.04
N LEU A 21 8.85 -18.12 7.24
CA LEU A 21 9.68 -19.31 7.42
C LEU A 21 10.49 -19.64 6.16
N VAL A 22 9.86 -19.60 4.98
CA VAL A 22 10.56 -19.86 3.72
C VAL A 22 11.64 -18.80 3.45
N SER A 23 11.33 -17.51 3.62
CA SER A 23 12.32 -16.45 3.43
C SER A 23 13.45 -16.49 4.48
N LEU A 24 13.17 -16.94 5.70
CA LEU A 24 14.18 -17.16 6.73
C LEU A 24 15.12 -18.30 6.33
N VAL A 25 14.57 -19.44 5.91
CA VAL A 25 15.38 -20.60 5.47
C VAL A 25 16.25 -20.22 4.27
N ILE A 26 15.69 -19.50 3.30
CA ILE A 26 16.45 -18.99 2.15
C ILE A 26 17.59 -18.06 2.60
N THR A 27 17.32 -17.16 3.55
CA THR A 27 18.34 -16.26 4.11
C THR A 27 19.46 -17.04 4.79
N VAL A 28 19.12 -18.07 5.58
CA VAL A 28 20.11 -18.94 6.23
C VAL A 28 20.97 -19.67 5.19
N ILE A 29 20.35 -20.24 4.15
CA ILE A 29 21.07 -20.92 3.06
C ILE A 29 22.02 -19.94 2.36
N SER A 30 21.54 -18.74 2.03
CA SER A 30 22.37 -17.67 1.44
C SER A 30 23.60 -17.36 2.31
N MET A 31 23.41 -17.26 3.62
CA MET A 31 24.49 -16.97 4.57
C MET A 31 25.56 -18.08 4.60
N VAL A 32 25.14 -19.34 4.49
CA VAL A 32 26.05 -20.50 4.38
C VAL A 32 26.83 -20.46 3.07
N ILE A 33 26.17 -20.19 1.94
CA ILE A 33 26.81 -20.10 0.62
C ILE A 33 27.87 -19.00 0.61
N VAL A 34 27.55 -17.81 1.11
CA VAL A 34 28.51 -16.70 1.22
C VAL A 34 29.68 -17.07 2.13
N GLY A 35 29.41 -17.82 3.21
CA GLY A 35 30.44 -18.37 4.09
C GLY A 35 31.41 -19.30 3.34
N GLN A 36 30.87 -20.24 2.55
CA GLN A 36 31.66 -21.17 1.74
C GLN A 36 32.51 -20.44 0.70
N ILE A 37 31.93 -19.51 -0.05
CA ILE A 37 32.64 -18.69 -1.05
C ILE A 37 33.79 -17.92 -0.40
N HIS A 38 33.55 -17.33 0.77
CA HIS A 38 34.60 -16.60 1.49
C HIS A 38 35.72 -17.54 1.99
N GLN A 39 35.37 -18.73 2.49
CA GLN A 39 36.37 -19.72 2.91
C GLN A 39 37.22 -20.20 1.73
N ASP A 40 36.60 -20.40 0.57
CA ASP A 40 37.30 -20.77 -0.66
C ASP A 40 38.26 -19.65 -1.11
N TYR A 41 37.80 -18.39 -1.05
CA TYR A 41 38.64 -17.21 -1.30
C TYR A 41 39.84 -17.12 -0.34
N LEU A 42 39.64 -17.38 0.96
CA LEU A 42 40.74 -17.40 1.92
C LEU A 42 41.74 -18.53 1.62
N SER A 43 41.24 -19.71 1.25
CA SER A 43 42.05 -20.87 0.90
C SER A 43 42.88 -20.60 -0.35
N TYR A 44 42.30 -19.97 -1.36
CA TYR A 44 43.00 -19.52 -2.56
C TYR A 44 44.10 -18.51 -2.22
N ASN A 45 43.83 -17.52 -1.36
CA ASN A 45 44.82 -16.52 -0.98
C ASN A 45 45.94 -17.07 -0.10
N ALA A 46 45.69 -18.14 0.66
CA ALA A 46 46.72 -18.80 1.46
C ALA A 46 47.79 -19.51 0.61
N LEU A 47 47.50 -19.78 -0.66
CA LEU A 47 48.44 -20.38 -1.62
C LEU A 47 49.29 -19.34 -2.36
N LEU A 48 48.98 -18.05 -2.22
CA LEU A 48 49.73 -16.95 -2.82
C LEU A 48 50.84 -16.50 -1.86
N GLU A 49 52.04 -16.26 -2.39
CA GLU A 49 53.18 -15.74 -1.60
C GLU A 49 52.90 -14.34 -1.02
N GLU A 50 52.09 -13.54 -1.73
CA GLU A 50 51.58 -12.25 -1.26
C GLU A 50 50.04 -12.26 -1.20
N PRO A 51 49.44 -12.45 -0.01
CA PRO A 51 47.99 -12.40 0.14
C PRO A 51 47.48 -10.97 -0.05
N LYS A 52 46.76 -10.73 -1.15
CA LYS A 52 46.20 -9.41 -1.48
C LYS A 52 44.71 -9.33 -1.12
N HIS A 53 44.32 -8.22 -0.50
CA HIS A 53 42.92 -7.84 -0.22
C HIS A 53 42.11 -8.72 0.75
N VAL A 54 42.77 -9.53 1.58
CA VAL A 54 42.10 -10.35 2.61
C VAL A 54 41.20 -9.50 3.53
N GLY A 55 41.67 -8.35 4.00
CA GLY A 55 40.87 -7.46 4.86
C GLY A 55 39.62 -6.88 4.19
N LEU A 56 39.70 -6.56 2.90
CA LEU A 56 38.56 -6.03 2.14
C LEU A 56 37.50 -7.11 1.90
N SER A 57 37.92 -8.37 1.75
CA SER A 57 36.99 -9.50 1.63
C SER A 57 36.11 -9.70 2.87
N PHE A 58 36.63 -9.38 4.07
CA PHE A 58 35.84 -9.39 5.29
C PHE A 58 34.79 -8.27 5.30
N ALA A 59 35.16 -7.05 4.92
CA ALA A 59 34.21 -5.94 4.81
C ALA A 59 33.08 -6.27 3.82
N LEU A 60 33.41 -6.85 2.67
CA LEU A 60 32.43 -7.28 1.68
C LEU A 60 31.49 -8.36 2.24
N LYS A 61 32.02 -9.34 2.98
CA LYS A 61 31.21 -10.38 3.65
C LYS A 61 30.18 -9.77 4.60
N TRP A 62 30.59 -8.82 5.45
CA TRP A 62 29.68 -8.13 6.36
C TRP A 62 28.62 -7.32 5.63
N LEU A 63 28.99 -6.62 4.55
CA LEU A 63 28.02 -5.89 3.71
C LEU A 63 26.98 -6.82 3.10
N ILE A 64 27.39 -7.98 2.60
CA ILE A 64 26.48 -8.99 2.04
C ILE A 64 25.52 -9.50 3.12
N TRP A 65 26.01 -9.79 4.33
CA TRP A 65 25.17 -10.24 5.43
C TRP A 65 24.14 -9.19 5.86
N ILE A 66 24.57 -7.94 6.04
CA ILE A 66 23.68 -6.82 6.35
C ILE A 66 22.64 -6.64 5.25
N GLY A 67 23.08 -6.63 3.98
CA GLY A 67 22.20 -6.53 2.82
C GLY A 67 21.18 -7.67 2.77
N SER A 68 21.58 -8.89 3.09
CA SER A 68 20.68 -10.05 3.11
C SER A 68 19.62 -9.94 4.21
N VAL A 69 19.98 -9.41 5.39
CA VAL A 69 19.02 -9.15 6.48
C VAL A 69 18.05 -8.03 6.09
N ILE A 70 18.54 -6.94 5.51
CA ILE A 70 17.70 -5.83 5.04
C ILE A 70 16.73 -6.32 3.96
N LEU A 71 17.21 -7.12 3.00
CA LEU A 71 16.38 -7.70 1.96
C LEU A 71 15.30 -8.61 2.56
N PHE A 72 15.66 -9.47 3.52
CA PHE A 72 14.71 -10.31 4.23
C PHE A 72 13.61 -9.50 4.91
N LEU A 73 13.98 -8.45 5.64
CA LEU A 73 13.03 -7.56 6.30
C LEU A 73 12.16 -6.82 5.28
N GLY A 74 12.75 -6.28 4.21
CA GLY A 74 12.05 -5.53 3.17
C GLY A 74 11.03 -6.36 2.41
N VAL A 75 11.42 -7.55 1.94
CA VAL A 75 10.54 -8.49 1.24
C VAL A 75 9.40 -8.95 2.15
N ASN A 76 9.71 -9.27 3.41
CA ASN A 76 8.71 -9.71 4.36
C ASN A 76 7.74 -8.57 4.75
N HIS A 77 8.25 -7.35 4.93
CA HIS A 77 7.42 -6.18 5.22
C HIS A 77 6.49 -5.86 4.04
N TRP A 78 7.00 -5.87 2.81
CA TRP A 78 6.22 -5.62 1.60
C TRP A 78 5.13 -6.69 1.39
N TYR A 79 5.48 -7.97 1.54
CA TYR A 79 4.52 -9.05 1.43
C TYR A 79 3.41 -8.96 2.49
N ASN A 80 3.78 -8.60 3.73
CA ASN A 80 2.81 -8.46 4.81
C ASN A 80 1.92 -7.23 4.62
N GLN A 81 2.45 -6.11 4.13
CA GLN A 81 1.65 -4.93 3.75
C GLN A 81 0.67 -5.24 2.62
N LYS A 82 1.10 -5.92 1.54
CA LYS A 82 0.19 -6.33 0.45
C LYS A 82 -0.97 -7.17 0.97
N LYS A 83 -0.67 -8.13 1.84
CA LYS A 83 -1.68 -9.01 2.44
C LYS A 83 -2.62 -8.28 3.40
N GLN A 84 -2.15 -7.21 4.05
CA GLN A 84 -3.00 -6.32 4.85
C GLN A 84 -3.89 -5.47 3.94
N ALA A 85 -3.35 -4.91 2.85
CA ALA A 85 -4.13 -4.14 1.88
C ALA A 85 -5.22 -4.99 1.20
N GLU A 86 -4.91 -6.23 0.82
CA GLU A 86 -5.91 -7.18 0.29
C GLU A 86 -7.01 -7.47 1.32
N LYS A 87 -6.63 -7.68 2.59
CA LYS A 87 -7.60 -7.88 3.67
C LYS A 87 -8.40 -6.63 3.98
N GLU A 88 -7.85 -5.43 3.90
CA GLU A 88 -8.60 -4.19 4.08
C GLU A 88 -9.57 -3.93 2.93
N LEU A 89 -9.22 -4.31 1.70
CA LEU A 89 -10.13 -4.31 0.56
C LEU A 89 -11.29 -5.30 0.74
N ASP A 90 -11.03 -6.46 1.35
CA ASP A 90 -12.04 -7.51 1.57
C ASP A 90 -12.84 -7.33 2.89
N SER A 91 -12.26 -6.70 3.91
CA SER A 91 -12.82 -6.57 5.28
C SER A 91 -13.30 -5.16 5.62
N GLY A 92 -12.79 -4.13 4.91
CA GLY A 92 -13.18 -2.74 5.09
C GLY A 92 -14.45 -2.44 4.31
N GLY A 93 -15.59 -2.42 4.99
CA GLY A 93 -16.93 -2.20 4.46
C GLY A 93 -17.15 -0.85 3.75
N THR A 94 -16.53 -0.64 2.60
CA THR A 94 -17.05 0.25 1.56
C THR A 94 -16.94 -0.51 0.24
N ASN A 95 -18.10 -0.94 -0.25
CA ASN A 95 -18.23 -1.68 -1.49
C ASN A 95 -17.31 -1.09 -2.57
N THR A 96 -16.38 -1.89 -3.09
CA THR A 96 -15.47 -1.50 -4.18
C THR A 96 -16.26 -0.98 -5.39
N ALA A 97 -17.50 -1.47 -5.57
CA ALA A 97 -18.48 -0.95 -6.52
C ALA A 97 -18.87 0.51 -6.26
N LEU A 98 -19.05 0.91 -5.00
CA LEU A 98 -19.42 2.26 -4.58
C LEU A 98 -18.26 3.25 -4.79
N LYS A 99 -17.01 2.82 -4.56
CA LYS A 99 -15.82 3.62 -4.91
C LYS A 99 -15.63 3.77 -6.43
N LYS A 100 -15.92 2.71 -7.20
CA LYS A 100 -15.93 2.75 -8.67
C LYS A 100 -17.04 3.66 -9.22
N LEU A 101 -18.22 3.64 -8.59
CA LEU A 101 -19.33 4.53 -8.93
C LEU A 101 -19.02 5.99 -8.56
N LEU A 102 -18.45 6.26 -7.38
CA LEU A 102 -18.02 7.61 -6.98
C LEU A 102 -16.94 8.17 -7.92
N GLY A 103 -15.93 7.35 -8.24
CA GLY A 103 -14.88 7.75 -9.20
C GLY A 103 -15.45 8.01 -10.60
N ARG A 104 -16.51 7.29 -11.00
CA ARG A 104 -17.18 7.50 -12.29
C ARG A 104 -18.10 8.72 -12.30
N LEU A 105 -18.72 9.06 -11.17
CA LEU A 105 -19.53 10.28 -10.99
C LEU A 105 -18.66 11.54 -10.94
N GLN A 106 -17.45 11.44 -10.39
CA GLN A 106 -16.55 12.59 -10.25
C GLN A 106 -15.87 12.98 -11.58
N VAL A 107 -15.75 12.06 -12.53
CA VAL A 107 -15.20 12.34 -13.88
C VAL A 107 -16.22 13.04 -14.80
N THR A 108 -17.52 12.96 -14.52
CA THR A 108 -18.57 13.61 -15.35
C THR A 108 -18.79 15.09 -15.01
N SER A 109 -18.05 15.66 -14.04
CA SER A 109 -18.22 17.08 -13.63
C SER A 109 -17.11 18.01 -14.11
N THR A 110 -16.26 17.58 -15.04
CA THR A 110 -15.20 18.41 -15.61
C THR A 110 -15.16 18.23 -17.11
N ASP A 111 -16.19 18.72 -17.80
CA ASP A 111 -16.08 19.27 -19.16
C ASP A 111 -17.48 19.68 -19.64
N GLU A 112 -17.87 20.93 -19.37
CA GLU A 112 -18.58 21.75 -20.35
C GLU A 112 -18.25 23.23 -20.07
N LYS A 113 -17.64 23.88 -21.07
CA LYS A 113 -17.24 25.29 -21.05
C LYS A 113 -17.94 26.04 -22.20
N SER A 114 -18.43 27.24 -21.87
CA SER A 114 -18.80 28.39 -22.74
C SER A 114 -20.14 28.27 -23.50
N GLU A 115 -21.05 29.25 -23.53
CA GLU A 115 -20.98 30.72 -23.44
C GLU A 115 -22.26 31.24 -22.72
N GLN A 116 -22.32 32.34 -21.95
CA GLN A 116 -22.35 33.76 -22.35
C GLN A 116 -22.58 34.66 -21.07
N PRO A 117 -22.65 36.01 -21.14
CA PRO A 117 -21.76 36.92 -20.44
C PRO A 117 -22.26 37.48 -19.08
N GLN A 118 -21.29 38.03 -18.37
CA GLN A 118 -21.32 38.64 -17.04
C GLN A 118 -22.44 39.68 -16.81
N LYS A 119 -23.03 39.64 -15.60
CA LYS A 119 -23.49 40.85 -14.89
C LYS A 119 -22.84 40.89 -13.50
N LYS A 120 -22.38 42.09 -13.16
CA LYS A 120 -21.54 42.47 -12.02
C LYS A 120 -22.20 42.21 -10.66
N GLY A 121 -21.36 41.79 -9.71
CA GLY A 121 -21.45 42.21 -8.31
C GLY A 121 -22.33 41.37 -7.39
N GLN A 122 -21.78 40.25 -6.89
CA GLN A 122 -21.94 39.67 -5.54
C GLN A 122 -21.40 38.23 -5.57
N PRO A 123 -20.99 37.62 -4.42
CA PRO A 123 -20.54 36.24 -4.41
C PRO A 123 -21.66 35.36 -4.96
N LYS A 124 -21.45 34.81 -6.16
CA LYS A 124 -22.44 34.03 -6.90
C LYS A 124 -22.75 32.79 -6.06
N ASP A 125 -23.92 32.79 -5.44
CA ASP A 125 -24.37 31.71 -4.58
C ASP A 125 -24.30 30.40 -5.40
N PRO A 126 -23.52 29.39 -4.97
CA PRO A 126 -23.37 28.15 -5.73
C PRO A 126 -24.70 27.41 -5.93
N PHE A 127 -25.76 27.78 -5.21
CA PHE A 127 -27.10 27.22 -5.33
C PHE A 127 -28.09 28.12 -6.09
N GLU A 128 -27.67 29.24 -6.67
CA GLU A 128 -28.55 30.18 -7.39
C GLU A 128 -29.25 29.51 -8.57
N ALA A 129 -28.54 28.65 -9.30
CA ALA A 129 -29.08 27.85 -10.40
C ALA A 129 -30.06 26.74 -9.94
N LEU A 130 -30.05 26.41 -8.65
CA LEU A 130 -30.96 25.42 -8.05
C LEU A 130 -32.21 26.10 -7.46
N ARG A 131 -32.06 27.31 -6.90
CA ARG A 131 -33.16 28.09 -6.31
C ARG A 131 -34.20 28.54 -7.34
N SER A 132 -33.79 28.68 -8.61
CA SER A 132 -34.67 29.04 -9.73
C SER A 132 -35.40 27.86 -10.40
N LYS A 133 -35.14 26.61 -9.98
CA LYS A 133 -35.78 25.43 -10.58
C LYS A 133 -37.12 25.12 -9.90
N ASP A 134 -38.20 25.20 -10.68
CA ASP A 134 -39.58 25.01 -10.19
C ASP A 134 -39.83 23.66 -9.51
N LYS A 135 -39.18 22.60 -10.01
CA LYS A 135 -39.30 21.23 -9.48
C LYS A 135 -38.62 21.02 -8.11
N LEU A 136 -37.71 21.91 -7.71
CA LEU A 136 -36.94 21.81 -6.47
C LEU A 136 -37.38 22.82 -5.41
N ARG A 137 -38.48 23.54 -5.66
CA ARG A 137 -39.02 24.52 -4.72
C ARG A 137 -39.60 23.80 -3.52
N SER A 138 -39.28 24.28 -2.32
CA SER A 138 -39.87 23.75 -1.09
C SER A 138 -41.34 24.20 -1.00
N TYR A 139 -42.17 23.38 -0.37
CA TYR A 139 -43.59 23.70 -0.12
C TYR A 139 -43.75 25.03 0.65
N ALA A 140 -42.75 25.38 1.48
CA ALA A 140 -42.70 26.66 2.18
C ALA A 140 -42.53 27.86 1.23
N ASP A 141 -41.69 27.76 0.20
CA ASP A 141 -41.44 28.84 -0.77
C ASP A 141 -42.69 29.13 -1.61
N VAL A 142 -43.45 28.09 -1.97
CA VAL A 142 -44.71 28.21 -2.71
C VAL A 142 -45.77 28.96 -1.90
N ILE A 143 -45.84 28.71 -0.59
CA ILE A 143 -46.80 29.40 0.29
C ILE A 143 -46.43 30.88 0.45
N ILE A 144 -45.14 31.20 0.58
CA ILE A 144 -44.66 32.58 0.74
C ILE A 144 -44.97 33.41 -0.51
N GLU A 145 -44.72 32.88 -1.70
CA GLU A 145 -45.01 33.55 -2.97
C GLU A 145 -46.52 33.79 -3.15
N LYS A 146 -47.35 32.79 -2.85
CA LYS A 146 -48.82 32.92 -2.91
C LYS A 146 -49.37 33.97 -1.94
N LYS A 147 -48.66 34.26 -0.85
CA LYS A 147 -49.03 35.29 0.12
C LYS A 147 -48.62 36.68 -0.32
N GLN A 148 -47.51 36.81 -1.05
CA GLN A 148 -47.05 38.08 -1.64
C GLN A 148 -47.85 38.51 -2.87
N SER A 149 -48.46 37.57 -3.60
CA SER A 149 -49.29 37.90 -4.77
C SER A 149 -50.74 38.30 -4.42
N ASN A 150 -51.11 38.28 -3.14
CA ASN A 150 -52.47 38.51 -2.65
C ASN A 150 -52.60 39.77 -1.76
N ASP A 151 -51.52 40.55 -1.65
CA ASP A 151 -51.50 41.95 -1.24
C ASP A 151 -51.24 42.81 -2.49
#